data_AF-A0A848UPX5-F1
#
_entry.id   AF-A0A848UPX5-F1
#
_cell.length_a   1.000
_cell.length_b   1.000
_cell.length_c   1.000
_cell.angle_alpha   90.00
_cell.angle_beta   90.00
_cell.angle_gamma   90.00
#
_symmetry.space_group_name_H-M   'P 1'
#
loop_
_entity.id
_entity.type
_entity.pdbx_description
1 polymer ?
#
loop_
_entity_poly.entity_id
_entity_poly.type
_entity_poly.pdbx_seq_one_letter_code
_entity_poly.pdbx_strand_id
1 'polypeptide(L)'
;MLNISNNQLHKSVDITGTKSGQKVFLSRYYKYFNRFLGVFAIVGVIILFLPWTQNITGRGLVTTLTPDQRPQAIQSPIPGRIEQWFVREGDFIKKGDTIIKISEVKSEYFDPDLVARTAEQRDAKALSVGSYSDKVQALNRQINALYNEKDLKLEQARNKLLQSKLKVQSDSVDLEAAKTNKQIAQRQFERTVTLQEEGFKATKDVEDKRLKLQETEAKLISQENKLLASKNEVLNAQFEISRVNAEFADKISKAQSDKFTAQSSQFDTEAQVSKLENEYSNYKMRNDLLFVTAPYDGYINKVLRGGVGQTFKEGESLVGIMPAKVDLAVETFVEPIDLPLLHIGEKVRVQFDGWPAIIFRGWPNASYGTYGARVVAIENFISPNGKFRVLLAPDVTDNPWPKDIRAGSGAFTMALLDDVPIWFELWRKLNGFPPNYYQPAEAYNAKNKT
;
A
#
# COMPACT_ATOMS: atom_id res chain seq x y z
N MET A 1 -26.96 30.49 84.24
CA MET A 1 -26.77 30.10 85.65
C MET A 1 -25.63 30.93 86.21
N LEU A 2 -25.95 31.93 87.03
CA LEU A 2 -24.96 32.68 87.80
C LEU A 2 -24.64 31.84 89.05
N ASN A 3 -23.39 31.42 89.16
CA ASN A 3 -22.89 30.58 90.24
C ASN A 3 -22.56 31.46 91.46
N ILE A 4 -23.61 31.87 92.18
CA ILE A 4 -23.49 32.69 93.40
C ILE A 4 -24.01 31.85 94.57
N SER A 5 -23.07 31.23 95.28
CA SER A 5 -23.18 30.53 96.59
C SER A 5 -22.84 29.04 96.59
N ASN A 6 -21.87 28.65 97.43
CA ASN A 6 -21.50 27.27 97.75
C ASN A 6 -22.39 26.63 98.86
N ASN A 7 -23.47 27.29 99.28
CA ASN A 7 -24.41 26.72 100.25
C ASN A 7 -25.47 25.86 99.55
N GLN A 8 -25.30 24.54 99.63
CA GLN A 8 -26.28 23.57 99.13
C GLN A 8 -27.41 23.36 100.16
N LEU A 9 -28.51 24.11 100.03
CA LEU A 9 -29.73 23.96 100.83
C LEU A 9 -30.45 22.59 100.66
N HIS A 10 -30.02 21.73 99.73
CA HIS A 10 -30.66 20.43 99.49
C HIS A 10 -30.26 19.31 100.49
N LYS A 11 -29.30 19.55 101.40
CA LYS A 11 -28.81 18.53 102.35
C LYS A 11 -29.42 18.59 103.76
N SER A 12 -30.11 19.66 104.12
CA SER A 12 -30.64 19.86 105.49
C SER A 12 -32.17 19.91 105.59
N VAL A 13 -32.89 19.77 104.46
CA VAL A 13 -34.37 19.74 104.44
C VAL A 13 -34.83 18.62 103.51
N ASP A 14 -35.49 17.60 104.06
CA ASP A 14 -36.11 16.55 103.26
C ASP A 14 -37.39 17.07 102.58
N ILE A 15 -37.20 17.64 101.39
CA ILE A 15 -38.26 18.19 100.54
C ILE A 15 -39.17 17.10 99.95
N THR A 16 -38.87 15.81 100.11
CA THR A 16 -39.69 14.70 99.59
C THR A 16 -40.97 14.43 100.40
N GLY A 17 -41.04 14.93 101.64
CA GLY A 17 -42.22 14.77 102.53
C GLY A 17 -43.32 15.84 102.36
N THR A 18 -43.08 16.89 101.56
CA THR A 18 -44.07 17.96 101.36
C THR A 18 -45.00 17.65 100.17
N LYS A 19 -46.30 18.03 100.26
CA LYS A 19 -47.27 17.86 99.15
C LYS A 19 -46.77 18.47 97.83
N SER A 20 -45.97 19.53 97.91
CA SER A 20 -45.36 20.21 96.76
C SER A 20 -44.18 19.43 96.18
N GLY A 21 -43.32 18.85 97.04
CA GLY A 21 -42.17 18.04 96.62
C GLY A 21 -42.55 16.73 95.94
N GLN A 22 -43.57 16.02 96.44
CA GLN A 22 -44.08 14.80 95.76
C GLN A 22 -44.66 15.12 94.37
N LYS A 23 -45.29 16.29 94.19
CA LYS A 23 -45.89 16.68 92.90
C LYS A 23 -44.84 17.03 91.84
N VAL A 24 -43.65 17.46 92.26
CA VAL A 24 -42.54 17.83 91.36
C VAL A 24 -41.62 16.64 91.07
N PHE A 25 -41.31 15.80 92.07
CA PHE A 25 -40.34 14.71 91.90
C PHE A 25 -40.96 13.36 91.48
N LEU A 26 -42.23 13.07 91.77
CA LEU A 26 -42.88 11.78 91.43
C LEU A 26 -43.78 11.83 90.19
N SER A 27 -43.93 13.00 89.55
CA SER A 27 -44.71 13.10 88.32
C SER A 27 -43.93 12.50 87.14
N ARG A 28 -44.34 11.32 86.66
CA ARG A 28 -43.91 10.79 85.36
C ARG A 28 -44.53 11.60 84.23
N TYR A 29 -43.96 12.77 83.95
CA TYR A 29 -44.25 13.51 82.72
C TYR A 29 -43.80 12.67 81.50
N TYR A 30 -44.49 12.85 80.36
CA TYR A 30 -44.16 12.24 79.06
C TYR A 30 -44.52 10.75 78.83
N LYS A 31 -45.48 10.16 79.56
CA LYS A 31 -45.94 8.77 79.28
C LYS A 31 -46.33 8.52 77.82
N TYR A 32 -47.10 9.42 77.20
CA TYR A 32 -47.51 9.28 75.80
C TYR A 32 -46.35 9.53 74.83
N PHE A 33 -45.47 10.47 75.14
CA PHE A 33 -44.29 10.76 74.32
C PHE A 33 -43.25 9.62 74.38
N ASN A 34 -43.04 8.99 75.54
CA ASN A 34 -42.19 7.81 75.66
C ASN A 34 -42.80 6.58 74.96
N ARG A 35 -44.13 6.42 74.97
CA ARG A 35 -44.83 5.40 74.16
C ARG A 35 -44.69 5.68 72.67
N PHE A 36 -44.84 6.93 72.25
CA PHE A 36 -44.60 7.36 70.87
C PHE A 36 -43.16 7.09 70.44
N LEU A 37 -42.16 7.44 71.27
CA LEU A 37 -40.75 7.10 71.06
C LEU A 37 -40.51 5.60 70.97
N GLY A 38 -41.15 4.80 71.83
CA GLY A 38 -41.08 3.34 71.77
C GLY A 38 -41.66 2.77 70.48
N VAL A 39 -42.85 3.23 70.08
CA VAL A 39 -43.47 2.83 68.81
C VAL A 39 -42.63 3.30 67.62
N PHE A 40 -42.12 4.53 67.64
CA PHE A 40 -41.25 5.07 66.60
C PHE A 40 -39.93 4.30 66.49
N ALA A 41 -39.32 3.90 67.61
CA ALA A 41 -38.15 3.05 67.62
C ALA A 41 -38.45 1.66 67.03
N ILE A 42 -39.59 1.05 67.38
CA ILE A 42 -40.03 -0.22 66.79
C ILE A 42 -40.25 -0.09 65.28
N VAL A 43 -40.93 0.98 64.83
CA VAL A 43 -41.14 1.27 63.41
C VAL A 43 -39.81 1.50 62.70
N GLY A 44 -38.87 2.23 63.30
CA GLY A 44 -37.52 2.43 62.77
C GLY A 44 -36.77 1.11 62.60
N VAL A 45 -36.87 0.20 63.59
CA VAL A 45 -36.30 -1.16 63.48
C VAL A 45 -36.97 -1.95 62.36
N ILE A 46 -38.29 -1.87 62.18
CA ILE A 46 -38.99 -2.54 61.06
C ILE A 46 -38.51 -1.99 59.71
N ILE A 47 -38.38 -0.68 59.56
CA ILE A 47 -37.89 -0.04 58.32
C ILE A 47 -36.51 -0.55 57.95
N LEU A 48 -35.62 -0.77 58.93
CA LEU A 48 -34.28 -1.30 58.69
C LEU A 48 -34.28 -2.67 57.99
N PHE A 49 -35.36 -3.46 58.10
CA PHE A 49 -35.52 -4.76 57.43
C PHE A 49 -36.29 -4.72 56.10
N LEU A 50 -36.76 -3.55 55.66
CA LEU A 50 -37.40 -3.43 54.35
C LEU A 50 -36.37 -3.66 53.23
N PRO A 51 -36.76 -4.31 52.12
CA PRO A 51 -35.88 -4.49 50.97
C PRO A 51 -35.57 -3.14 50.31
N TRP A 52 -34.30 -2.92 50.01
CA TRP A 52 -33.79 -1.75 49.30
C TRP A 52 -32.97 -2.19 48.09
N THR A 53 -33.36 -1.74 46.89
CA THR A 53 -32.63 -2.03 45.66
C THR A 53 -31.35 -1.21 45.58
N GLN A 54 -30.21 -1.89 45.47
CA GLN A 54 -28.92 -1.24 45.25
C GLN A 54 -28.81 -0.70 43.81
N ASN A 55 -28.03 0.36 43.63
CA ASN A 55 -27.79 0.91 42.30
C ASN A 55 -26.36 1.44 42.14
N ILE A 56 -25.87 1.36 40.91
CA ILE A 56 -24.62 1.98 40.48
C ILE A 56 -24.98 3.10 39.54
N THR A 57 -24.44 4.29 39.78
CA THR A 57 -24.70 5.46 38.94
C THR A 57 -23.45 5.90 38.21
N GLY A 58 -23.59 6.20 36.93
CA GLY A 58 -22.52 6.77 36.10
C GLY A 58 -23.02 8.00 35.34
N ARG A 59 -22.08 8.90 34.99
CA ARG A 59 -22.32 10.00 34.06
C ARG A 59 -21.43 9.81 32.84
N GLY A 60 -21.94 10.19 31.67
CA GLY A 60 -21.14 10.26 30.46
C GLY A 60 -21.91 10.87 29.29
N LEU A 61 -21.60 10.42 28.09
CA LEU A 61 -22.02 11.07 26.85
C LEU A 61 -22.63 10.04 25.90
N VAL A 62 -23.52 10.51 25.03
CA VAL A 62 -23.98 9.75 23.87
C VAL A 62 -22.85 9.71 22.85
N THR A 63 -22.49 8.52 22.42
CA THR A 63 -21.46 8.25 21.42
C THR A 63 -22.04 7.32 20.35
N THR A 64 -21.21 6.85 19.42
CA THR A 64 -21.62 5.83 18.46
C THR A 64 -21.11 4.46 18.88
N LEU A 65 -21.87 3.42 18.53
CA LEU A 65 -21.56 2.04 18.89
C LEU A 65 -20.25 1.57 18.27
N THR A 66 -20.05 1.86 16.99
CA THR A 66 -18.86 1.45 16.24
C THR A 66 -17.95 2.63 15.91
N PRO A 67 -16.61 2.42 15.85
CA PRO A 67 -15.66 3.49 15.56
C PRO A 67 -15.83 4.17 14.19
N ASP A 68 -16.28 3.44 13.17
CA ASP A 68 -16.52 3.96 11.81
C ASP A 68 -17.69 4.94 11.74
N GLN A 69 -18.63 4.85 12.68
CA GLN A 69 -19.78 5.76 12.79
C GLN A 69 -19.46 7.07 13.52
N ARG A 70 -18.25 7.20 14.09
CA ARG A 70 -17.83 8.42 14.81
C ARG A 70 -17.61 9.56 13.82
N PRO A 71 -17.66 10.82 14.27
CA PRO A 71 -17.20 11.94 13.45
C PRO A 71 -15.75 11.73 12.99
N GLN A 72 -15.50 11.80 11.69
CA GLN A 72 -14.14 11.67 11.15
C GLN A 72 -13.74 12.95 10.42
N ALA A 73 -12.47 13.31 10.54
CA ALA A 73 -11.90 14.40 9.78
C ALA A 73 -11.41 13.87 8.42
N ILE A 74 -11.88 14.48 7.34
CA ILE A 74 -11.31 14.27 6.01
C ILE A 74 -10.01 15.05 5.90
N GLN A 75 -8.96 14.32 5.55
CA GLN A 75 -7.62 14.85 5.37
C GLN A 75 -7.29 14.92 3.89
N SER A 76 -6.43 15.86 3.51
CA SER A 76 -5.89 15.89 2.16
C SER A 76 -4.64 15.02 2.05
N PRO A 77 -4.58 14.07 1.10
CA PRO A 77 -3.36 13.31 0.83
C PRO A 77 -2.23 14.16 0.23
N ILE A 78 -2.55 15.31 -0.37
CA ILE A 78 -1.59 16.21 -0.99
C ILE A 78 -1.62 17.60 -0.33
N PRO A 79 -0.48 18.32 -0.26
CA PRO A 79 -0.49 19.72 0.12
C PRO A 79 -1.17 20.55 -0.97
N GLY A 80 -1.81 21.65 -0.60
CA GLY A 80 -2.52 22.47 -1.56
C GLY A 80 -2.95 23.82 -1.00
N ARG A 81 -3.59 24.60 -1.87
CA ARG A 81 -4.29 25.83 -1.53
C ARG A 81 -5.78 25.63 -1.78
N ILE A 82 -6.61 26.12 -0.86
CA ILE A 82 -8.07 26.03 -1.01
C ILE A 82 -8.52 27.03 -2.08
N GLU A 83 -9.10 26.55 -3.18
CA GLU A 83 -9.66 27.40 -4.24
C GLU A 83 -11.13 27.70 -4.00
N GLN A 84 -11.91 26.67 -3.64
CA GLN A 84 -13.35 26.82 -3.49
C GLN A 84 -13.94 25.77 -2.56
N TRP A 85 -14.91 26.21 -1.74
CA TRP A 85 -15.80 25.34 -0.97
C TRP A 85 -17.12 25.13 -1.71
N PHE A 86 -17.58 23.88 -1.79
CA PHE A 86 -18.88 23.54 -2.38
C PHE A 86 -19.96 23.25 -1.33
N VAL A 87 -19.57 23.13 -0.07
CA VAL A 87 -20.46 22.75 1.05
C VAL A 87 -20.33 23.73 2.21
N ARG A 88 -21.32 23.73 3.09
CA ARG A 88 -21.38 24.52 4.32
C ARG A 88 -21.57 23.61 5.53
N GLU A 89 -21.27 24.12 6.72
CA GLU A 89 -21.56 23.41 7.96
C GLU A 89 -23.06 23.14 8.09
N GLY A 90 -23.41 21.90 8.44
CA GLY A 90 -24.79 21.42 8.50
C GLY A 90 -25.34 20.81 7.20
N ASP A 91 -24.66 20.95 6.07
CA ASP A 91 -25.12 20.39 4.79
C ASP A 91 -25.07 18.86 4.80
N PHE A 92 -26.08 18.24 4.17
CA PHE A 92 -26.09 16.82 3.88
C PHE A 92 -25.36 16.55 2.57
N ILE A 93 -24.42 15.61 2.59
CA ILE A 93 -23.61 15.19 1.46
C ILE A 93 -23.76 13.69 1.21
N LYS A 94 -23.74 13.30 -0.06
CA LYS A 94 -23.66 11.90 -0.47
C LYS A 94 -22.23 11.50 -0.76
N LYS A 95 -21.97 10.21 -0.69
CA LYS A 95 -20.70 9.62 -1.12
C LYS A 95 -20.38 10.05 -2.56
N GLY A 96 -19.19 10.60 -2.76
CA GLY A 96 -18.70 11.10 -4.04
C GLY A 96 -18.96 12.58 -4.29
N ASP A 97 -19.78 13.25 -3.47
CA ASP A 97 -19.99 14.69 -3.61
C ASP A 97 -18.69 15.46 -3.34
N THR A 98 -18.40 16.46 -4.17
CA THR A 98 -17.23 17.31 -4.02
C THR A 98 -17.43 18.28 -2.86
N ILE A 99 -16.49 18.31 -1.94
CA ILE A 99 -16.50 19.16 -0.76
C ILE A 99 -15.65 20.41 -1.03
N ILE A 100 -14.43 20.22 -1.53
CA ILE A 100 -13.42 21.27 -1.72
C ILE A 100 -12.72 21.07 -3.05
N LYS A 101 -12.50 22.16 -3.78
CA LYS A 101 -11.50 22.23 -4.85
C LYS A 101 -10.22 22.84 -4.30
N ILE A 102 -9.10 22.16 -4.52
CA ILE A 102 -7.77 22.61 -4.12
C ILE A 102 -6.92 22.84 -5.37
N SER A 103 -5.93 23.72 -5.25
CA SER A 103 -4.86 23.91 -6.24
C SER A 103 -3.55 23.44 -5.65
N GLU A 104 -2.64 23.03 -6.54
CA GLU A 104 -1.34 22.53 -6.16
C GLU A 104 -0.41 23.68 -5.74
N VAL A 105 0.47 23.42 -4.78
CA VAL A 105 1.40 24.43 -4.21
C VAL A 105 2.87 24.11 -4.50
N LYS A 106 3.14 22.94 -5.07
CA LYS A 106 4.47 22.50 -5.49
C LYS A 106 4.77 22.92 -6.93
N SER A 107 5.93 23.52 -7.14
CA SER A 107 6.39 24.04 -8.44
C SER A 107 6.35 23.01 -9.57
N GLU A 108 6.61 21.74 -9.25
CA GLU A 108 6.67 20.65 -10.23
C GLU A 108 5.31 20.36 -10.89
N TYR A 109 4.23 20.89 -10.34
CA TYR A 109 2.86 20.60 -10.73
C TYR A 109 2.04 21.87 -11.04
N PHE A 110 2.71 23.01 -11.24
CA PHE A 110 2.04 24.29 -11.56
C PHE A 110 1.61 24.40 -13.02
N ASP A 111 2.10 23.54 -13.90
CA ASP A 111 1.68 23.52 -15.30
C ASP A 111 0.25 22.96 -15.40
N PRO A 112 -0.75 23.76 -15.83
CA PRO A 112 -2.13 23.29 -15.95
C PRO A 112 -2.30 22.18 -16.97
N ASP A 113 -1.40 22.11 -17.96
CA ASP A 113 -1.42 21.11 -19.03
C ASP A 113 -0.43 19.99 -18.77
N LEU A 114 0.12 19.85 -17.55
CA LEU A 114 1.18 18.89 -17.22
C LEU A 114 0.85 17.48 -17.69
N VAL A 115 -0.36 17.00 -17.39
CA VAL A 115 -0.82 15.65 -17.77
C VAL A 115 -0.85 15.49 -19.29
N ALA A 116 -1.34 16.49 -20.02
CA ALA A 116 -1.43 16.44 -21.49
C ALA A 116 -0.04 16.52 -22.13
N ARG A 117 0.84 17.38 -21.62
CA ARG A 117 2.22 17.51 -22.11
C ARG A 117 3.06 16.28 -21.83
N THR A 118 2.93 15.66 -20.66
CA THR A 118 3.62 14.40 -20.36
C THR A 118 3.11 13.28 -21.27
N ALA A 119 1.81 13.24 -21.59
CA ALA A 119 1.27 12.29 -22.57
C ALA A 119 1.84 12.52 -23.97
N GLU A 120 1.91 13.77 -24.43
CA GLU A 120 2.50 14.13 -25.73
C GLU A 120 3.98 13.73 -25.80
N GLN A 121 4.76 14.02 -24.75
CA GLN A 121 6.16 13.63 -24.66
C GLN A 121 6.34 12.10 -24.69
N ARG A 122 5.50 11.38 -23.95
CA ARG A 122 5.47 9.91 -23.96
C ARG A 122 5.18 9.40 -25.36
N ASP A 123 4.16 9.91 -26.02
CA ASP A 123 3.72 9.44 -27.33
C ASP A 123 4.78 9.74 -28.40
N ALA A 124 5.41 10.92 -28.37
CA ALA A 124 6.54 11.25 -29.24
C ALA A 124 7.73 10.31 -29.03
N LYS A 125 8.02 9.94 -27.78
CA LYS A 125 9.08 8.96 -27.46
C LYS A 125 8.69 7.53 -27.87
N ALA A 126 7.42 7.15 -27.75
CA ALA A 126 6.93 5.86 -28.23
C ALA A 126 7.06 5.72 -29.75
N LEU A 127 6.79 6.79 -30.51
CA LEU A 127 7.06 6.84 -31.95
C LEU A 127 8.55 6.67 -32.27
N SER A 128 9.43 7.20 -31.42
CA SER A 128 10.87 7.03 -31.56
C SER A 128 11.29 5.56 -31.36
N VAL A 129 10.67 4.83 -30.43
CA VAL A 129 10.87 3.37 -30.26
C VAL A 129 10.52 2.64 -31.56
N GLY A 130 9.38 2.94 -32.16
CA GLY A 130 8.97 2.37 -33.45
C GLY A 130 10.02 2.62 -34.55
N SER A 131 10.54 3.84 -34.62
CA SER A 131 11.59 4.22 -35.58
C SER A 131 12.89 3.44 -35.38
N TYR A 132 13.30 3.19 -34.14
CA TYR A 132 14.48 2.36 -33.85
C TYR A 132 14.23 0.89 -34.19
N SER A 133 13.04 0.34 -33.88
CA SER A 133 12.64 -1.00 -34.30
C SER A 133 12.73 -1.17 -35.82
N ASP A 134 12.20 -0.21 -36.58
CA ASP A 134 12.26 -0.23 -38.05
C ASP A 134 13.70 -0.18 -38.57
N LYS A 135 14.56 0.63 -37.92
CA LYS A 135 16.00 0.68 -38.22
C LYS A 135 16.68 -0.66 -37.96
N VAL A 136 16.36 -1.34 -36.86
CA VAL A 136 16.89 -2.68 -36.53
C VAL A 136 16.45 -3.70 -37.58
N GLN A 137 15.18 -3.65 -38.03
CA GLN A 137 14.69 -4.52 -39.09
C GLN A 137 15.38 -4.25 -40.44
N ALA A 138 15.61 -2.98 -40.78
CA ALA A 138 16.35 -2.60 -41.99
C ALA A 138 17.79 -3.14 -41.95
N LEU A 139 18.48 -3.00 -40.83
CA LEU A 139 19.84 -3.53 -40.64
C LEU A 139 19.87 -5.06 -40.68
N ASN A 140 18.86 -5.75 -40.15
CA ASN A 140 18.74 -7.21 -40.32
C ASN A 140 18.62 -7.61 -41.80
N ARG A 141 17.78 -6.90 -42.58
CA ARG A 141 17.67 -7.15 -44.02
C ARG A 141 19.01 -6.91 -44.74
N GLN A 142 19.72 -5.84 -44.37
CA GLN A 142 21.04 -5.54 -44.92
C GLN A 142 22.07 -6.63 -44.58
N ILE A 143 22.11 -7.11 -43.34
CA ILE A 143 23.01 -8.20 -42.93
C ILE A 143 22.72 -9.48 -43.73
N ASN A 144 21.46 -9.85 -43.90
CA ASN A 144 21.08 -11.01 -44.71
C ASN A 144 21.48 -10.83 -46.18
N ALA A 145 21.31 -9.63 -46.75
CA ALA A 145 21.78 -9.32 -48.10
C ALA A 145 23.30 -9.46 -48.23
N LEU A 146 24.08 -9.02 -47.23
CA LEU A 146 25.53 -9.16 -47.20
C LEU A 146 25.98 -10.63 -47.13
N TYR A 147 25.27 -11.48 -46.38
CA TYR A 147 25.55 -12.93 -46.37
C TYR A 147 25.31 -13.56 -47.74
N ASN A 148 24.16 -13.26 -48.37
CA ASN A 148 23.85 -13.76 -49.71
C ASN A 148 24.88 -13.28 -50.75
N GLU A 149 25.27 -12.00 -50.69
CA GLU A 149 26.28 -11.44 -51.59
C GLU A 149 27.66 -12.07 -51.38
N LYS A 150 28.06 -12.31 -50.12
CA LYS A 150 29.30 -13.01 -49.77
C LYS A 150 29.32 -14.39 -50.41
N ASP A 151 28.26 -15.16 -50.28
CA ASP A 151 28.20 -16.53 -50.78
C ASP A 151 28.32 -16.56 -52.32
N LEU A 152 27.60 -15.69 -53.02
CA LEU A 152 27.71 -15.54 -54.48
C LEU A 152 29.13 -15.12 -54.92
N LYS A 153 29.76 -14.19 -54.19
CA LYS A 153 31.14 -13.75 -54.48
C LYS A 153 32.17 -14.85 -54.22
N LEU A 154 31.98 -15.65 -53.17
CA LEU A 154 32.82 -16.80 -52.89
C LEU A 154 32.68 -17.89 -53.96
N GLU A 155 31.47 -18.17 -54.42
CA GLU A 155 31.24 -19.08 -55.55
C GLU A 155 31.95 -18.60 -56.81
N GLN A 156 31.84 -17.31 -57.14
CA GLN A 156 32.54 -16.69 -58.26
C GLN A 156 34.07 -16.84 -58.14
N ALA A 157 34.64 -16.55 -56.96
CA ALA A 157 36.08 -16.66 -56.71
C ALA A 157 36.57 -18.12 -56.76
N ARG A 158 35.79 -19.07 -56.23
CA ARG A 158 36.08 -20.52 -56.30
C ARG A 158 36.05 -21.03 -57.74
N ASN A 159 35.09 -20.58 -58.54
CA ASN A 159 35.04 -20.91 -59.97
C ASN A 159 36.26 -20.38 -60.71
N LYS A 160 36.70 -19.16 -60.41
CA LYS A 160 37.94 -18.60 -60.99
C LYS A 160 39.18 -19.39 -60.58
N LEU A 161 39.27 -19.80 -59.31
CA LEU A 161 40.35 -20.67 -58.83
C LEU A 161 40.36 -22.01 -59.57
N LEU A 162 39.20 -22.63 -59.78
CA LEU A 162 39.09 -23.87 -60.54
C LEU A 162 39.58 -23.68 -61.98
N GLN A 163 39.18 -22.60 -62.66
CA GLN A 163 39.66 -22.26 -64.00
C GLN A 163 41.19 -22.10 -64.04
N SER A 164 41.78 -21.39 -63.07
CA SER A 164 43.23 -21.23 -62.98
C SER A 164 43.94 -22.57 -62.76
N LYS A 165 43.37 -23.48 -61.94
CA LYS A 165 43.93 -24.83 -61.73
C LYS A 165 43.90 -25.67 -63.00
N LEU A 166 42.79 -25.63 -63.75
CA LEU A 166 42.68 -26.32 -65.05
C LEU A 166 43.69 -25.77 -66.07
N LYS A 167 43.94 -24.46 -66.06
CA LYS A 167 44.97 -23.83 -66.90
C LYS A 167 46.39 -24.29 -66.54
N VAL A 168 46.72 -24.37 -65.25
CA VAL A 168 48.00 -24.97 -64.79
C VAL A 168 48.15 -26.40 -65.29
N GLN A 169 47.08 -27.20 -65.22
CA GLN A 169 47.10 -28.56 -65.73
C GLN A 169 47.38 -28.59 -67.24
N SER A 170 46.70 -27.74 -68.02
CA SER A 170 46.93 -27.60 -69.47
C SER A 170 48.37 -27.19 -69.78
N ASP A 171 48.89 -26.14 -69.13
CA ASP A 171 50.26 -25.66 -69.37
C ASP A 171 51.31 -26.68 -68.91
N SER A 172 51.00 -27.53 -67.92
CA SER A 172 51.87 -28.62 -67.48
C SER A 172 51.96 -29.73 -68.53
N VAL A 173 50.85 -30.01 -69.22
CA VAL A 173 50.84 -30.98 -70.34
C VAL A 173 51.62 -30.41 -71.53
N ASP A 174 51.43 -29.13 -71.85
CA ASP A 174 52.20 -28.43 -72.91
C ASP A 174 53.70 -28.45 -72.63
N LEU A 175 54.10 -28.25 -71.36
CA LEU A 175 55.49 -28.34 -70.93
C LEU A 175 56.07 -29.74 -71.12
N GLU A 176 55.31 -30.78 -70.76
CA GLU A 176 55.77 -32.16 -70.90
C GLU A 176 55.93 -32.56 -72.38
N ALA A 177 55.02 -32.09 -73.25
CA ALA A 177 55.18 -32.22 -74.70
C ALA A 177 56.43 -31.48 -75.21
N ALA A 178 56.72 -30.28 -74.72
CA ALA A 178 57.93 -29.53 -75.08
C ALA A 178 59.22 -30.24 -74.63
N LYS A 179 59.24 -30.82 -73.42
CA LYS A 179 60.37 -31.64 -72.93
C LYS A 179 60.60 -32.85 -73.82
N THR A 180 59.53 -33.55 -74.17
CA THR A 180 59.58 -34.72 -75.07
C THR A 180 60.16 -34.32 -76.44
N ASN A 181 59.70 -33.20 -77.00
CA ASN A 181 60.20 -32.68 -78.27
C ASN A 181 61.68 -32.29 -78.22
N LYS A 182 62.13 -31.65 -77.13
CA LYS A 182 63.56 -31.37 -76.89
C LYS A 182 64.37 -32.66 -76.87
N GLN A 183 63.92 -33.68 -76.12
CA GLN A 183 64.62 -34.96 -76.05
C GLN A 183 64.73 -35.65 -77.42
N ILE A 184 63.66 -35.59 -78.22
CA ILE A 184 63.68 -36.13 -79.59
C ILE A 184 64.70 -35.35 -80.45
N ALA A 185 64.68 -34.02 -80.40
CA ALA A 185 65.61 -33.18 -81.14
C ALA A 185 67.07 -33.42 -80.73
N GLN A 186 67.32 -33.59 -79.43
CA GLN A 186 68.64 -33.90 -78.86
C GLN A 186 69.16 -35.23 -79.42
N ARG A 187 68.37 -36.31 -79.32
CA ARG A 187 68.76 -37.63 -79.86
C ARG A 187 68.99 -37.59 -81.37
N GLN A 188 68.18 -36.82 -82.10
CA GLN A 188 68.36 -36.66 -83.54
C GLN A 188 69.67 -35.91 -83.86
N PHE A 189 69.97 -34.85 -83.12
CA PHE A 189 71.21 -34.10 -83.27
C PHE A 189 72.43 -34.97 -82.98
N GLU A 190 72.48 -35.63 -81.82
CA GLU A 190 73.57 -36.55 -81.44
C GLU A 190 73.79 -37.63 -82.49
N ARG A 191 72.71 -38.30 -82.93
CA ARG A 191 72.80 -39.32 -83.99
C ARG A 191 73.33 -38.75 -85.31
N THR A 192 72.92 -37.54 -85.68
CA THR A 192 73.38 -36.91 -86.93
C THR A 192 74.85 -36.46 -86.83
N VAL A 193 75.31 -36.05 -85.65
CA VAL A 193 76.74 -35.79 -85.38
C VAL A 193 77.55 -37.07 -85.58
N THR A 194 77.17 -38.18 -84.94
CA THR A 194 77.87 -39.47 -85.10
C THR A 194 77.94 -39.91 -86.55
N LEU A 195 76.83 -39.83 -87.30
CA LEU A 195 76.81 -40.19 -88.73
C LEU A 195 77.67 -39.25 -89.60
N GLN A 196 77.85 -37.99 -89.19
CA GLN A 196 78.72 -37.05 -89.91
C GLN A 196 80.20 -37.36 -89.65
N GLU A 197 80.56 -37.72 -88.42
CA GLU A 197 81.91 -38.18 -88.04
C GLU A 197 82.31 -39.45 -88.80
N GLU A 198 81.35 -40.35 -89.03
CA GLU A 198 81.51 -41.56 -89.85
C GLU A 198 81.49 -41.31 -91.37
N GLY A 199 81.25 -40.07 -91.81
CA GLY A 199 81.24 -39.67 -93.24
C GLY A 199 79.93 -39.92 -94.00
N PHE A 200 78.87 -40.37 -93.32
CA PHE A 200 77.56 -40.67 -93.93
C PHE A 200 76.62 -39.45 -94.03
N LYS A 201 76.96 -38.32 -93.42
CA LYS A 201 76.12 -37.10 -93.37
C LYS A 201 76.93 -35.83 -93.61
N ALA A 202 76.28 -34.81 -94.20
CA ALA A 202 76.89 -33.50 -94.44
C ALA A 202 76.91 -32.63 -93.18
N THR A 203 77.88 -31.72 -93.05
CA THR A 203 77.97 -30.75 -91.95
C THR A 203 76.72 -29.86 -91.85
N LYS A 204 76.11 -29.50 -92.99
CA LYS A 204 74.84 -28.77 -93.04
C LYS A 204 73.72 -29.49 -92.29
N ASP A 205 73.61 -30.81 -92.43
CA ASP A 205 72.56 -31.60 -91.76
C ASP A 205 72.71 -31.54 -90.23
N VAL A 206 73.96 -31.48 -89.73
CA VAL A 206 74.26 -31.30 -88.30
C VAL A 206 73.83 -29.92 -87.82
N GLU A 207 74.15 -28.85 -88.57
CA GLU A 207 73.75 -27.48 -88.23
C GLU A 207 72.22 -27.31 -88.24
N ASP A 208 71.52 -27.90 -89.20
CA ASP A 208 70.04 -27.88 -89.24
C ASP A 208 69.44 -28.57 -88.01
N LYS A 209 70.03 -29.70 -87.57
CA LYS A 209 69.61 -30.38 -86.32
C LYS A 209 69.97 -29.59 -85.07
N ARG A 210 71.12 -28.89 -85.05
CA ARG A 210 71.52 -27.99 -83.95
C ARG A 210 70.54 -26.84 -83.80
N LEU A 211 70.17 -26.18 -84.91
CA LEU A 211 69.17 -25.13 -84.92
C LEU A 211 67.82 -25.64 -84.41
N LYS A 212 67.39 -26.84 -84.85
CA LYS A 212 66.14 -27.42 -84.36
C LYS A 212 66.17 -27.72 -82.87
N LEU A 213 67.29 -28.21 -82.35
CA LEU A 213 67.49 -28.43 -80.92
C LEU A 213 67.36 -27.11 -80.16
N GLN A 214 68.09 -26.06 -80.57
CA GLN A 214 67.99 -24.73 -79.96
C GLN A 214 66.56 -24.16 -79.98
N GLU A 215 65.82 -24.34 -81.08
CA GLU A 215 64.41 -23.96 -81.17
C GLU A 215 63.54 -24.68 -80.14
N THR A 216 63.74 -26.00 -79.98
CA THR A 216 63.00 -26.79 -78.97
C THR A 216 63.38 -26.43 -77.53
N GLU A 217 64.63 -26.03 -77.29
CA GLU A 217 65.07 -25.53 -75.98
C GLU A 217 64.43 -24.17 -75.65
N ALA A 218 64.42 -23.24 -76.59
CA ALA A 218 63.72 -21.96 -76.42
C ALA A 218 62.22 -22.17 -76.19
N LYS A 219 61.61 -23.13 -76.90
CA LYS A 219 60.20 -23.48 -76.71
C LYS A 219 59.93 -24.09 -75.34
N LEU A 220 60.84 -24.93 -74.83
CA LEU A 220 60.76 -25.50 -73.49
C LEU A 220 60.75 -24.39 -72.43
N ILE A 221 61.73 -23.48 -72.47
CA ILE A 221 61.82 -22.34 -71.55
C ILE A 221 60.56 -21.48 -71.61
N SER A 222 60.03 -21.24 -72.82
CA SER A 222 58.76 -20.54 -73.00
C SER A 222 57.58 -21.24 -72.31
N GLN A 223 57.48 -22.58 -72.39
CA GLN A 223 56.43 -23.32 -71.68
C GLN A 223 56.65 -23.36 -70.16
N GLU A 224 57.90 -23.39 -69.69
CA GLU A 224 58.21 -23.30 -68.25
C GLU A 224 57.72 -21.96 -67.69
N ASN A 225 58.02 -20.86 -68.38
CA ASN A 225 57.55 -19.53 -68.00
C ASN A 225 56.01 -19.44 -68.03
N LYS A 226 55.36 -20.07 -69.01
CA LYS A 226 53.90 -20.12 -69.10
C LYS A 226 53.28 -20.88 -67.92
N LEU A 227 53.85 -22.02 -67.55
CA LEU A 227 53.41 -22.79 -66.38
C LEU A 227 53.64 -22.03 -65.06
N LEU A 228 54.77 -21.32 -64.92
CA LEU A 228 55.01 -20.46 -63.75
C LEU A 228 53.97 -19.33 -63.67
N ALA A 229 53.63 -18.71 -64.79
CA ALA A 229 52.59 -17.69 -64.85
C ALA A 229 51.22 -18.24 -64.43
N SER A 230 50.79 -19.41 -64.94
CA SER A 230 49.52 -20.00 -64.52
C SER A 230 49.52 -20.46 -63.06
N LYS A 231 50.65 -20.92 -62.51
CA LYS A 231 50.77 -21.19 -61.06
C LYS A 231 50.58 -19.93 -60.22
N ASN A 232 51.12 -18.80 -60.65
CA ASN A 232 50.89 -17.50 -60.01
C ASN A 232 49.42 -17.07 -60.13
N GLU A 233 48.74 -17.34 -61.24
CA GLU A 233 47.30 -17.08 -61.37
C GLU A 233 46.46 -17.89 -60.36
N VAL A 234 46.86 -19.12 -60.01
CA VAL A 234 46.22 -19.91 -58.95
C VAL A 234 46.42 -19.26 -57.58
N LEU A 235 47.63 -18.81 -57.26
CA LEU A 235 47.92 -18.11 -56.00
C LEU A 235 47.09 -16.83 -55.87
N ASN A 236 47.01 -16.04 -56.93
CA ASN A 236 46.19 -14.83 -56.97
C ASN A 236 44.71 -15.14 -56.77
N ALA A 237 44.18 -16.17 -57.42
CA ALA A 237 42.79 -16.60 -57.23
C ALA A 237 42.52 -17.12 -55.81
N GLN A 238 43.51 -17.75 -55.16
CA GLN A 238 43.40 -18.18 -53.77
C GLN A 238 43.40 -16.99 -52.80
N PHE A 239 44.26 -15.98 -53.04
CA PHE A 239 44.26 -14.74 -52.28
C PHE A 239 42.94 -13.97 -52.41
N GLU A 240 42.33 -14.01 -53.60
CA GLU A 240 41.02 -13.40 -53.83
C GLU A 240 39.94 -13.97 -52.89
N ILE A 241 39.91 -15.30 -52.71
CA ILE A 241 38.96 -15.94 -51.78
C ILE A 241 39.17 -15.45 -50.34
N SER A 242 40.43 -15.36 -49.89
CA SER A 242 40.75 -14.84 -48.56
C SER A 242 40.36 -13.36 -48.41
N ARG A 243 40.60 -12.56 -49.46
CA ARG A 243 40.22 -11.14 -49.50
C ARG A 243 38.71 -10.95 -49.39
N VAL A 244 37.93 -11.68 -50.19
CA VAL A 244 36.46 -11.67 -50.13
C VAL A 244 35.97 -12.04 -48.73
N ASN A 245 36.53 -13.08 -48.10
CA ASN A 245 36.14 -13.44 -46.73
C ASN A 245 36.42 -12.32 -45.71
N ALA A 246 37.61 -11.70 -45.77
CA ALA A 246 37.98 -10.62 -44.87
C ALA A 246 37.10 -9.37 -45.07
N GLU A 247 36.85 -8.98 -46.33
CA GLU A 247 36.02 -7.83 -46.68
C GLU A 247 34.59 -7.99 -46.17
N PHE A 248 33.96 -9.15 -46.40
CA PHE A 248 32.59 -9.38 -45.92
C PHE A 248 32.52 -9.59 -44.41
N ALA A 249 33.55 -10.16 -43.78
CA ALA A 249 33.61 -10.23 -42.32
C ALA A 249 33.59 -8.83 -41.69
N ASP A 250 34.36 -7.88 -42.25
CA ASP A 250 34.37 -6.49 -41.79
C ASP A 250 33.02 -5.79 -42.04
N LYS A 251 32.47 -5.88 -43.27
CA LYS A 251 31.16 -5.31 -43.61
C LYS A 251 30.02 -5.83 -42.72
N ILE A 252 29.99 -7.14 -42.48
CA ILE A 252 28.97 -7.78 -41.63
C ILE A 252 29.16 -7.36 -40.17
N SER A 253 30.39 -7.35 -39.66
CA SER A 253 30.70 -6.90 -38.31
C SER A 253 30.27 -5.45 -38.09
N LYS A 254 30.52 -4.57 -39.07
CA LYS A 254 30.10 -3.17 -39.03
C LYS A 254 28.57 -3.04 -39.00
N ALA A 255 27.87 -3.75 -39.87
CA ALA A 255 26.40 -3.74 -39.89
C ALA A 255 25.78 -4.32 -38.60
N GLN A 256 26.39 -5.36 -38.02
CA GLN A 256 25.98 -5.92 -36.73
C GLN A 256 26.21 -4.93 -35.58
N SER A 257 27.35 -4.24 -35.57
CA SER A 257 27.64 -3.20 -34.58
C SER A 257 26.60 -2.08 -34.64
N ASP A 258 26.30 -1.57 -35.84
CA ASP A 258 25.30 -0.52 -36.04
C ASP A 258 23.89 -0.99 -35.62
N LYS A 259 23.58 -2.29 -35.83
CA LYS A 259 22.35 -2.92 -35.34
C LYS A 259 22.30 -2.94 -33.81
N PHE A 260 23.37 -3.36 -33.14
CA PHE A 260 23.41 -3.38 -31.68
C PHE A 260 23.32 -1.98 -31.08
N THR A 261 23.93 -0.97 -31.72
CA THR A 261 23.74 0.43 -31.33
C THR A 261 22.27 0.85 -31.45
N ALA A 262 21.61 0.53 -32.57
CA ALA A 262 20.18 0.84 -32.75
C ALA A 262 19.29 0.11 -31.73
N GLN A 263 19.57 -1.16 -31.43
CA GLN A 263 18.85 -1.93 -30.40
C GLN A 263 19.07 -1.34 -29.00
N SER A 264 20.30 -0.93 -28.67
CA SER A 264 20.59 -0.27 -27.39
C SER A 264 19.81 1.05 -27.24
N SER A 265 19.81 1.89 -28.29
CA SER A 265 19.01 3.12 -28.31
C SER A 265 17.50 2.86 -28.22
N GLN A 266 17.02 1.76 -28.81
CA GLN A 266 15.63 1.33 -28.68
C GLN A 266 15.29 1.04 -27.21
N PHE A 267 16.09 0.21 -26.53
CA PHE A 267 15.85 -0.14 -25.13
C PHE A 267 15.96 1.06 -24.18
N ASP A 268 16.91 1.96 -24.41
CA ASP A 268 17.01 3.21 -23.65
C ASP A 268 15.75 4.08 -23.84
N THR A 269 15.26 4.17 -25.07
CA THR A 269 14.03 4.93 -25.37
C THR A 269 12.80 4.26 -24.75
N GLU A 270 12.70 2.93 -24.77
CA GLU A 270 11.63 2.18 -24.10
C GLU A 270 11.62 2.43 -22.58
N ALA A 271 12.80 2.47 -21.95
CA ALA A 271 12.93 2.83 -20.54
C ALA A 271 12.45 4.27 -20.26
N GLN A 272 12.79 5.22 -21.14
CA GLN A 272 12.29 6.60 -21.05
C GLN A 272 10.77 6.67 -21.19
N VAL A 273 10.18 5.92 -22.14
CA VAL A 273 8.72 5.84 -22.31
C VAL A 273 8.06 5.27 -21.06
N SER A 274 8.60 4.20 -20.49
CA SER A 274 8.07 3.61 -19.25
C SER A 274 8.15 4.59 -18.07
N LYS A 275 9.22 5.37 -17.98
CA LYS A 275 9.34 6.43 -16.97
C LYS A 275 8.27 7.52 -17.16
N LEU A 276 8.08 7.99 -18.39
CA LEU A 276 7.06 8.99 -18.72
C LEU A 276 5.64 8.46 -18.49
N GLU A 277 5.38 7.18 -18.73
CA GLU A 277 4.09 6.54 -18.44
C GLU A 277 3.81 6.52 -16.94
N ASN A 278 4.81 6.21 -16.11
CA ASN A 278 4.69 6.28 -14.65
C ASN A 278 4.43 7.72 -14.18
N GLU A 279 5.16 8.69 -14.73
CA GLU A 279 4.95 10.11 -14.43
C GLU A 279 3.54 10.57 -14.84
N TYR A 280 3.09 10.21 -16.05
CA TYR A 280 1.74 10.49 -16.54
C TYR A 280 0.66 9.92 -15.61
N SER A 281 0.78 8.65 -15.23
CA SER A 281 -0.16 7.99 -14.32
C SER A 281 -0.19 8.68 -12.96
N ASN A 282 0.98 9.00 -12.39
CA ASN A 282 1.09 9.72 -11.12
C ASN A 282 0.47 11.12 -11.20
N TYR A 283 0.72 11.86 -12.27
CA TYR A 283 0.16 13.20 -12.47
C TYR A 283 -1.35 13.16 -12.65
N LYS A 284 -1.87 12.17 -13.38
CA LYS A 284 -3.32 11.96 -13.53
C LYS A 284 -3.98 11.66 -12.18
N MET A 285 -3.45 10.69 -11.43
CA MET A 285 -3.95 10.35 -10.10
C MET A 285 -3.87 11.54 -9.14
N ARG A 286 -2.79 12.31 -9.20
CA ARG A 286 -2.63 13.51 -8.36
C ARG A 286 -3.60 14.62 -8.74
N ASN A 287 -3.89 14.80 -10.03
CA ASN A 287 -4.86 15.77 -10.52
C ASN A 287 -6.28 15.45 -10.04
N ASP A 288 -6.64 14.16 -9.94
CA ASP A 288 -7.94 13.74 -9.39
C ASP A 288 -8.05 14.10 -7.89
N LEU A 289 -6.93 14.11 -7.15
CA LEU A 289 -6.88 14.52 -5.75
C LEU A 289 -7.06 16.03 -5.53
N LEU A 290 -7.10 16.84 -6.60
CA LEU A 290 -7.45 18.27 -6.50
C LEU A 290 -8.91 18.49 -6.09
N PHE A 291 -9.74 17.45 -6.17
CA PHE A 291 -11.12 17.48 -5.71
C PHE A 291 -11.27 16.56 -4.49
N VAL A 292 -11.47 17.16 -3.32
CA VAL A 292 -11.72 16.40 -2.10
C VAL A 292 -13.18 16.01 -2.06
N THR A 293 -13.48 14.71 -2.18
CA THR A 293 -14.83 14.16 -2.21
C THR A 293 -15.22 13.46 -0.92
N ALA A 294 -16.52 13.36 -0.65
CA ALA A 294 -17.08 12.64 0.49
C ALA A 294 -16.89 11.11 0.37
N PRO A 295 -16.30 10.41 1.36
CA PRO A 295 -16.13 8.95 1.31
C PRO A 295 -17.42 8.16 1.63
N TYR A 296 -18.40 8.78 2.29
CA TYR A 296 -19.68 8.20 2.70
C TYR A 296 -20.75 9.29 2.84
N ASP A 297 -22.02 8.87 2.91
CA ASP A 297 -23.16 9.75 3.14
C ASP A 297 -23.13 10.31 4.58
N GLY A 298 -23.30 11.62 4.73
CA GLY A 298 -23.14 12.27 6.02
C GLY A 298 -23.51 13.74 6.05
N TYR A 299 -23.27 14.36 7.20
CA TYR A 299 -23.43 15.79 7.42
C TYR A 299 -22.09 16.43 7.70
N ILE A 300 -21.87 17.62 7.16
CA ILE A 300 -20.70 18.44 7.49
C ILE A 300 -20.86 18.95 8.93
N ASN A 301 -20.03 18.47 9.85
CA ASN A 301 -20.08 18.85 11.26
C ASN A 301 -19.38 20.20 11.48
N LYS A 302 -18.09 20.28 11.12
CA LYS A 302 -17.27 21.48 11.31
C LYS A 302 -16.20 21.60 10.26
N VAL A 303 -16.02 22.80 9.74
CA VAL A 303 -14.89 23.17 8.89
C VAL A 303 -13.69 23.46 9.80
N LEU A 304 -12.65 22.63 9.70
CA LEU A 304 -11.49 22.68 10.59
C LEU A 304 -10.42 23.65 10.09
N ARG A 305 -10.36 23.88 8.77
CA ARG A 305 -9.48 24.87 8.12
C ARG A 305 -10.28 25.86 7.31
N GLY A 306 -10.02 27.15 7.54
CA GLY A 306 -10.82 28.24 6.99
C GLY A 306 -10.17 28.93 5.79
N GLY A 307 -11.00 29.60 4.98
CA GLY A 307 -10.60 30.63 4.03
C GLY A 307 -10.14 30.11 2.66
N VAL A 308 -10.84 30.54 1.61
CA VAL A 308 -10.32 30.49 0.24
C VAL A 308 -8.97 31.21 0.19
N GLY A 309 -7.98 30.61 -0.47
CA GLY A 309 -6.63 31.13 -0.61
C GLY A 309 -5.63 30.66 0.46
N GLN A 310 -6.07 29.97 1.52
CA GLN A 310 -5.14 29.42 2.51
C GLN A 310 -4.46 28.13 2.01
N THR A 311 -3.20 27.95 2.41
CA THR A 311 -2.40 26.75 2.12
C THR A 311 -2.39 25.79 3.30
N PHE A 312 -2.29 24.50 3.01
CA PHE A 312 -2.24 23.42 4.00
C PHE A 312 -1.25 22.34 3.58
N LYS A 313 -0.84 21.51 4.54
CA LYS A 313 0.11 20.40 4.35
C LYS A 313 -0.62 19.07 4.11
N GLU A 314 0.10 18.06 3.65
CA GLU A 314 -0.45 16.69 3.57
C GLU A 314 -0.86 16.16 4.95
N GLY A 315 -1.90 15.34 4.99
CA GLY A 315 -2.48 14.78 6.22
C GLY A 315 -3.26 15.80 7.06
N GLU A 316 -3.35 17.05 6.60
CA GLU A 316 -4.05 18.07 7.34
C GLU A 316 -5.57 17.88 7.26
N SER A 317 -6.23 17.96 8.41
CA SER A 317 -7.67 17.79 8.55
C SER A 317 -8.40 19.05 8.06
N LEU A 318 -9.22 18.88 7.01
CA LEU A 318 -9.92 19.99 6.35
C LEU A 318 -11.34 20.18 6.88
N VAL A 319 -12.10 19.09 6.98
CA VAL A 319 -13.51 19.10 7.36
C VAL A 319 -13.86 17.86 8.18
N GLY A 320 -14.70 18.02 9.21
CA GLY A 320 -15.29 16.91 9.95
C GLY A 320 -16.61 16.48 9.33
N ILE A 321 -16.76 15.20 9.01
CA ILE A 321 -18.00 14.60 8.52
C ILE A 321 -18.57 13.68 9.60
N MET A 322 -19.87 13.81 9.85
CA MET A 322 -20.65 12.88 10.67
C MET A 322 -21.44 11.94 9.74
N PRO A 323 -21.25 10.61 9.81
CA PRO A 323 -22.05 9.67 9.04
C PRO A 323 -23.56 9.87 9.27
N ALA A 324 -24.36 9.71 8.21
CA ALA A 324 -25.81 9.95 8.30
C ALA A 324 -26.56 8.82 9.04
N LYS A 325 -26.03 7.60 8.98
CA LYS A 325 -26.56 6.42 9.67
C LYS A 325 -25.62 6.06 10.81
N VAL A 326 -26.08 6.25 12.04
CA VAL A 326 -25.31 5.93 13.25
C VAL A 326 -26.16 5.15 14.24
N ASP A 327 -25.55 4.14 14.83
CA ASP A 327 -26.10 3.43 15.98
C ASP A 327 -25.62 4.14 17.24
N LEU A 328 -26.56 4.77 17.94
CA LEU A 328 -26.24 5.49 19.16
C LEU A 328 -25.90 4.52 20.28
N ALA A 329 -24.89 4.88 21.07
CA ALA A 329 -24.49 4.23 22.29
C ALA A 329 -24.29 5.29 23.38
N VAL A 330 -24.20 4.89 24.64
CA VAL A 330 -23.82 5.77 25.74
C VAL A 330 -22.51 5.27 26.31
N GLU A 331 -21.51 6.12 26.33
CA GLU A 331 -20.34 5.91 27.17
C GLU A 331 -20.64 6.45 28.57
N THR A 332 -20.41 5.64 29.59
CA THR A 332 -20.57 6.03 30.99
C THR A 332 -19.35 5.62 31.80
N PHE A 333 -19.06 6.36 32.85
CA PHE A 333 -17.89 6.14 33.69
C PHE A 333 -18.30 5.62 35.07
N VAL A 334 -17.75 4.46 35.43
CA VAL A 334 -18.08 3.72 36.65
C VAL A 334 -16.86 3.62 37.56
N GLU A 335 -17.08 3.64 38.87
CA GLU A 335 -15.99 3.62 39.85
C GLU A 335 -15.31 2.24 39.91
N PRO A 336 -14.00 2.17 40.20
CA PRO A 336 -13.27 0.89 40.29
C PRO A 336 -13.91 -0.13 41.25
N ILE A 337 -14.53 0.36 42.33
CA ILE A 337 -15.20 -0.47 43.34
C ILE A 337 -16.46 -1.16 42.79
N ASP A 338 -17.09 -0.57 41.78
CA ASP A 338 -18.32 -1.04 41.16
C ASP A 338 -18.08 -1.85 39.88
N LEU A 339 -16.87 -1.79 39.30
CA LEU A 339 -16.51 -2.51 38.07
C LEU A 339 -16.81 -4.02 38.12
N PRO A 340 -16.49 -4.76 39.21
CA PRO A 340 -16.74 -6.20 39.26
C PRO A 340 -18.22 -6.59 39.31
N LEU A 341 -19.11 -5.62 39.51
CA LEU A 341 -20.55 -5.79 39.57
C LEU A 341 -21.22 -5.59 38.22
N LEU A 342 -20.46 -5.17 37.20
CA LEU A 342 -20.97 -4.97 35.85
C LEU A 342 -20.56 -6.11 34.93
N HIS A 343 -21.54 -6.70 34.29
CA HIS A 343 -21.34 -7.76 33.31
C HIS A 343 -21.91 -7.37 31.95
N ILE A 344 -21.29 -7.89 30.90
CA ILE A 344 -21.79 -7.71 29.53
C ILE A 344 -23.19 -8.32 29.43
N GLY A 345 -24.13 -7.56 28.86
CA GLY A 345 -25.53 -7.94 28.70
C GLY A 345 -26.47 -7.42 29.80
N GLU A 346 -25.95 -6.90 30.91
CA GLU A 346 -26.78 -6.38 32.00
C GLU A 346 -27.58 -5.15 31.60
N LYS A 347 -28.78 -5.03 32.19
CA LYS A 347 -29.71 -3.94 31.92
C LYS A 347 -29.36 -2.71 32.76
N VAL A 348 -29.23 -1.58 32.08
CA VAL A 348 -28.95 -0.27 32.66
C VAL A 348 -30.05 0.70 32.25
N ARG A 349 -30.45 1.59 33.16
CA ARG A 349 -31.37 2.69 32.85
C ARG A 349 -30.56 3.92 32.44
N VAL A 350 -30.96 4.57 31.37
CA VAL A 350 -30.33 5.78 30.85
C VAL A 350 -31.33 6.93 30.88
N GLN A 351 -30.90 8.07 31.41
CA GLN A 351 -31.57 9.35 31.32
C GLN A 351 -30.71 10.27 30.45
N PHE A 352 -31.30 10.85 29.41
CA PHE A 352 -30.62 11.77 28.51
C PHE A 352 -30.81 13.23 28.93
N ASP A 353 -29.78 14.04 28.77
CA ASP A 353 -29.88 15.48 28.99
C ASP A 353 -30.88 16.10 28.00
N GLY A 354 -31.72 17.02 28.49
CA GLY A 354 -32.81 17.61 27.72
C GLY A 354 -34.12 16.80 27.74
N TRP A 355 -34.12 15.59 28.29
CA TRP A 355 -35.32 14.78 28.52
C TRP A 355 -35.60 14.62 30.02
N PRO A 356 -36.66 15.26 30.57
CA PRO A 356 -36.97 15.15 31.99
C PRO A 356 -37.35 13.73 32.36
N ALA A 357 -36.83 13.25 33.49
CA ALA A 357 -37.15 11.94 34.04
C ALA A 357 -37.66 12.06 35.47
N ILE A 358 -38.71 11.29 35.78
CA ILE A 358 -39.17 11.06 37.15
C ILE A 358 -38.71 9.65 37.52
N ILE A 359 -37.67 9.58 38.36
CA ILE A 359 -37.05 8.33 38.77
C ILE A 359 -37.57 7.95 40.16
N PHE A 360 -38.22 6.79 40.26
CA PHE A 360 -38.57 6.18 41.53
C PHE A 360 -37.48 5.17 41.92
N ARG A 361 -36.70 5.49 42.96
CA ARG A 361 -35.62 4.63 43.46
C ARG A 361 -36.20 3.28 43.90
N GLY A 362 -35.71 2.19 43.32
CA GLY A 362 -36.17 0.81 43.59
C GLY A 362 -37.35 0.31 42.76
N TRP A 363 -37.92 1.14 41.86
CA TRP A 363 -39.07 0.74 41.03
C TRP A 363 -38.81 1.06 39.55
N PRO A 364 -38.02 0.21 38.83
CA PRO A 364 -37.64 0.45 37.43
C PRO A 364 -38.83 0.69 36.50
N ASN A 365 -39.89 -0.11 36.65
CA ASN A 365 -41.05 -0.09 35.75
C ASN A 365 -42.02 1.09 36.01
N ALA A 366 -41.81 1.84 37.10
CA ALA A 366 -42.62 3.00 37.45
C ALA A 366 -41.93 4.34 37.08
N SER A 367 -40.70 4.28 36.57
CA SER A 367 -39.91 5.48 36.23
C SER A 367 -40.21 5.97 34.81
N TYR A 368 -40.65 7.22 34.67
CA TYR A 368 -40.94 7.85 33.38
C TYR A 368 -39.76 8.70 32.92
N GLY A 369 -39.41 8.68 31.63
CA GLY A 369 -38.27 9.44 31.08
C GLY A 369 -36.90 8.79 31.28
N THR A 370 -36.85 7.52 31.67
CA THR A 370 -35.64 6.69 31.59
C THR A 370 -35.80 5.64 30.49
N TYR A 371 -34.72 5.25 29.84
CA TYR A 371 -34.70 4.31 28.72
C TYR A 371 -33.82 3.10 29.04
N GLY A 372 -34.19 1.93 28.53
CA GLY A 372 -33.39 0.72 28.69
C GLY A 372 -32.13 0.75 27.81
N ALA A 373 -31.03 0.30 28.38
CA ALA A 373 -29.78 0.06 27.70
C ALA A 373 -29.14 -1.24 28.22
N ARG A 374 -28.20 -1.80 27.46
CA ARG A 374 -27.41 -2.97 27.88
C ARG A 374 -25.93 -2.70 27.79
N VAL A 375 -25.17 -3.25 28.74
CA VAL A 375 -23.71 -3.22 28.71
C VAL A 375 -23.22 -4.02 27.51
N VAL A 376 -22.53 -3.37 26.57
CA VAL A 376 -21.94 -4.04 25.40
C VAL A 376 -20.43 -4.18 25.51
N ALA A 377 -19.76 -3.25 26.18
CA ALA A 377 -18.32 -3.31 26.40
C ALA A 377 -17.93 -2.62 27.71
N ILE A 378 -16.88 -3.12 28.34
CA ILE A 378 -16.24 -2.55 29.52
C ILE A 378 -14.76 -2.41 29.18
N GLU A 379 -14.20 -1.22 29.36
CA GLU A 379 -12.77 -1.00 29.10
C GLU A 379 -11.90 -1.66 30.18
N ASN A 380 -10.77 -2.23 29.76
CA ASN A 380 -9.84 -2.92 30.64
C ASN A 380 -8.78 -1.99 31.27
N PHE A 381 -8.83 -0.68 30.98
CA PHE A 381 -7.91 0.31 31.52
C PHE A 381 -8.69 1.48 32.12
N ILE A 382 -8.07 2.13 33.12
CA ILE A 382 -8.66 3.26 33.83
C ILE A 382 -8.59 4.51 32.93
N SER A 383 -9.71 5.22 32.83
CA SER A 383 -9.79 6.48 32.09
C SER A 383 -9.09 7.63 32.85
N PRO A 384 -8.75 8.76 32.19
CA PRO A 384 -8.06 9.89 32.84
C PRO A 384 -8.79 10.48 34.06
N ASN A 385 -10.09 10.25 34.16
CA ASN A 385 -10.93 10.65 35.29
C ASN A 385 -10.89 9.67 36.48
N GLY A 386 -10.05 8.63 36.45
CA GLY A 386 -9.93 7.63 37.52
C GLY A 386 -11.08 6.61 37.57
N LYS A 387 -11.90 6.53 36.51
CA LYS A 387 -13.06 5.64 36.40
C LYS A 387 -12.90 4.69 35.21
N PHE A 388 -13.65 3.61 35.17
CA PHE A 388 -13.69 2.69 34.03
C PHE A 388 -14.81 3.09 33.06
N ARG A 389 -14.49 3.12 31.77
CA ARG A 389 -15.48 3.44 30.73
C ARG A 389 -16.27 2.18 30.38
N VAL A 390 -17.58 2.32 30.37
CA VAL A 390 -18.55 1.29 30.03
C VAL A 390 -19.39 1.80 28.88
N LEU A 391 -19.54 0.98 27.83
CA LEU A 391 -20.34 1.30 26.66
C LEU A 391 -21.69 0.60 26.76
N LEU A 392 -22.76 1.36 26.58
CA LEU A 392 -24.15 0.91 26.65
C LEU A 392 -24.83 1.06 25.29
N ALA A 393 -25.52 0.03 24.82
CA ALA A 393 -26.34 0.08 23.61
C ALA A 393 -27.85 0.09 23.97
N PRO A 394 -28.73 0.62 23.11
CA PRO A 394 -30.17 0.60 23.33
C PRO A 394 -30.70 -0.82 23.53
N ASP A 395 -31.55 -1.02 24.54
CA ASP A 395 -32.25 -2.28 24.74
C ASP A 395 -33.48 -2.35 23.82
N VAL A 396 -33.42 -3.17 22.78
CA VAL A 396 -34.51 -3.37 21.80
C VAL A 396 -35.81 -3.92 22.40
N THR A 397 -35.77 -4.44 23.64
CA THR A 397 -36.95 -4.98 24.34
C THR A 397 -37.69 -3.93 25.17
N ASP A 398 -37.15 -2.72 25.28
CA ASP A 398 -37.73 -1.59 26.01
C ASP A 398 -38.10 -0.45 25.04
N ASN A 399 -38.58 0.67 25.58
CA ASN A 399 -38.95 1.85 24.82
C ASN A 399 -37.75 2.38 23.99
N PRO A 400 -37.98 2.71 22.72
CA PRO A 400 -36.92 3.23 21.86
C PRO A 400 -36.40 4.56 22.40
N TRP A 401 -35.10 4.79 22.23
CA TRP A 401 -34.49 6.06 22.60
C TRP A 401 -35.09 7.21 21.77
N PRO A 402 -35.14 8.44 22.32
CA PRO A 402 -35.63 9.61 21.59
C PRO A 402 -34.86 9.86 20.28
N LYS A 403 -35.60 10.16 19.21
CA LYS A 403 -35.04 10.33 17.85
C LYS A 403 -34.12 11.55 17.69
N ASP A 404 -34.30 12.57 18.53
CA ASP A 404 -33.57 13.84 18.42
C ASP A 404 -32.27 13.88 19.23
N ILE A 405 -31.90 12.78 19.88
CA ILE A 405 -30.62 12.68 20.59
C ILE A 405 -29.48 12.68 19.56
N ARG A 406 -28.46 13.47 19.84
CA ARG A 406 -27.26 13.57 19.00
C ARG A 406 -26.06 13.00 19.75
N ALA A 407 -25.09 12.50 18.99
CA ALA A 407 -23.79 12.19 19.56
C ALA A 407 -23.20 13.45 20.23
N GLY A 408 -22.67 13.31 21.44
CA GLY A 408 -22.22 14.39 22.30
C GLY A 408 -23.24 14.88 23.33
N SER A 409 -24.52 14.46 23.27
CA SER A 409 -25.49 14.74 24.33
C SER A 409 -25.07 14.08 25.66
N GLY A 410 -25.36 14.72 26.80
CA GLY A 410 -25.08 14.13 28.11
C GLY A 410 -26.05 12.99 28.46
N ALA A 411 -25.56 12.04 29.25
CA ALA A 411 -26.35 10.92 29.74
C ALA A 411 -26.00 10.59 31.20
N PHE A 412 -27.05 10.37 31.99
CA PHE A 412 -26.98 9.81 33.33
C PHE A 412 -27.44 8.36 33.28
N THR A 413 -26.67 7.47 33.91
CA THR A 413 -26.90 6.02 33.84
C THR A 413 -27.06 5.45 35.23
N MET A 414 -27.95 4.48 35.37
CA MET A 414 -28.22 3.78 36.62
C MET A 414 -28.40 2.29 36.36
N ALA A 415 -27.45 1.47 36.81
CA ALA A 415 -27.61 0.02 36.85
C ALA A 415 -28.32 -0.36 38.14
N LEU A 416 -29.34 -1.21 38.06
CA LEU A 416 -30.04 -1.76 39.21
C LEU A 416 -29.42 -3.09 39.59
N LEU A 417 -29.06 -3.23 40.86
CA LEU A 417 -28.50 -4.44 41.45
C LEU A 417 -29.56 -5.14 42.32
N ASP A 418 -29.15 -6.09 43.16
CA ASP A 418 -30.04 -6.86 44.04
C ASP A 418 -30.72 -6.04 45.14
N ASP A 419 -31.83 -6.58 45.64
CA ASP A 419 -32.56 -6.07 46.81
C ASP A 419 -31.89 -6.54 48.11
N VAL A 420 -31.53 -5.59 48.96
CA VAL A 420 -30.84 -5.85 50.23
C VAL A 420 -31.51 -5.08 51.36
N PRO A 421 -31.58 -5.60 52.60
CA PRO A 421 -32.19 -4.86 53.71
C PRO A 421 -31.51 -3.49 53.97
N ILE A 422 -32.30 -2.48 54.33
CA ILE A 422 -31.82 -1.11 54.57
C ILE A 422 -30.67 -1.03 55.60
N TRP A 423 -30.69 -1.85 56.66
CA TRP A 423 -29.61 -1.87 57.65
C TRP A 423 -28.26 -2.25 57.04
N PHE A 424 -28.26 -3.20 56.09
CA PHE A 424 -27.04 -3.68 55.45
C PHE A 424 -26.49 -2.62 54.51
N GLU A 425 -27.36 -1.95 53.75
CA GLU A 425 -26.97 -0.84 52.87
C GLU A 425 -26.37 0.33 53.65
N LEU A 426 -26.94 0.68 54.81
CA LEU A 426 -26.41 1.71 55.70
C LEU A 426 -25.05 1.30 56.29
N TRP A 427 -24.93 0.08 56.81
CA TRP A 427 -23.68 -0.46 57.34
C TRP A 427 -22.58 -0.47 56.27
N ARG A 428 -22.89 -0.97 55.07
CA ARG A 428 -21.96 -1.05 53.93
C ARG A 428 -21.46 0.33 53.49
N LYS A 429 -22.36 1.31 53.34
CA LYS A 429 -22.00 2.69 52.97
C LYS A 429 -21.13 3.37 54.02
N LEU A 430 -21.40 3.15 55.30
CA LEU A 430 -20.57 3.69 56.39
C LEU A 430 -19.16 3.09 56.42
N ASN A 431 -19.02 1.83 56.01
CA ASN A 431 -17.73 1.12 56.02
C ASN A 431 -17.02 1.12 54.64
N GLY A 432 -17.61 1.73 53.61
CA GLY A 432 -17.00 1.82 52.27
C GLY A 432 -16.91 0.49 51.51
N PHE A 433 -17.78 -0.48 51.82
CA PHE A 433 -17.79 -1.78 51.12
C PHE A 433 -18.53 -1.70 49.77
N PRO A 434 -18.09 -2.46 48.74
CA PRO A 434 -18.82 -2.55 47.47
C PRO A 434 -20.21 -3.17 47.68
N PRO A 435 -21.21 -2.87 46.83
CA PRO A 435 -22.48 -3.61 46.78
C PRO A 435 -22.23 -5.13 46.67
N ASN A 436 -23.22 -5.96 47.03
CA ASN A 436 -22.98 -7.42 47.10
C ASN A 436 -22.50 -7.96 45.74
N TYR A 437 -21.37 -8.68 45.77
CA TYR A 437 -20.84 -9.40 44.62
C TYR A 437 -21.81 -10.51 44.21
N TYR A 438 -22.46 -10.37 43.06
CA TYR A 438 -23.20 -11.45 42.43
C TYR A 438 -22.51 -11.85 41.13
N GLN A 439 -22.20 -13.13 40.97
CA GLN A 439 -21.86 -13.70 39.67
C GLN A 439 -23.17 -14.12 39.00
N PRO A 440 -23.46 -13.71 37.76
CA PRO A 440 -24.67 -14.12 37.07
C PRO A 440 -24.77 -15.66 37.06
N ALA A 441 -25.96 -16.19 37.31
CA ALA A 441 -26.22 -17.63 37.47
C ALA A 441 -25.74 -18.50 36.29
N GLU A 442 -25.53 -17.91 35.12
CA GLU A 442 -24.97 -18.59 33.94
C GLU A 442 -23.48 -18.94 34.09
N ALA A 443 -22.70 -18.14 34.82
CA ALA A 443 -21.26 -18.43 35.04
C ALA A 443 -21.05 -19.59 36.02
N TYR A 444 -21.98 -19.83 36.95
CA TYR A 444 -21.93 -20.96 37.88
C TYR A 444 -22.23 -22.31 37.19
N ASN A 445 -23.11 -22.29 36.18
CA ASN A 445 -23.45 -23.49 35.40
C ASN A 445 -22.40 -23.86 34.35
N ALA A 446 -21.57 -22.91 33.88
CA ALA A 446 -20.47 -23.19 32.97
C ALA A 446 -19.24 -23.80 33.68
N LYS A 447 -18.97 -23.44 34.95
CA LYS A 447 -17.87 -24.01 35.74
C LYS A 447 -18.12 -25.41 36.28
N ASN A 448 -19.38 -25.86 36.35
CA ASN A 448 -19.76 -27.20 36.82
C ASN A 448 -19.98 -28.21 35.68
N LYS A 449 -19.59 -27.87 34.44
CA LYS A 449 -19.67 -28.73 33.25
C LYS A 449 -18.32 -29.04 32.60
N THR A 450 -17.21 -28.83 33.32
CA THR A 450 -15.88 -29.33 32.93
C THR A 450 -15.32 -30.24 34.00
#